data_AF-A0A7V9CUR4-F1
#
_entry.id   AF-A0A7V9CUR4-F1
#
_cell.length_a   1.000
_cell.length_b   1.000
_cell.length_c   1.000
_cell.angle_alpha   90.00
_cell.angle_beta   90.00
_cell.angle_gamma   90.00
#
_symmetry.space_group_name_H-M   'P 1'
#
loop_
_entity.id
_entity.type
_entity.pdbx_description
1 polymer ?
#
loop_
_entity_poly.entity_id
_entity_poly.type
_entity_poly.pdbx_seq_one_letter_code
_entity_poly.pdbx_strand_id
1 'polypeptide(L)'
;AALDLKGAYRGTIVDQPPDPGLYSLVARAFPDAWIEDPDLTDAGAAAALASHHDRITWDAPIHSVADIEALSFEPRALNIKPSRFGSLQELLGAYAHCAARGIAPYGGGQFELGVGRGQIQYLASLLHADAPNDVAPGGYNLSELPSGLPGSPLLPPAGRLAFFWPAA
;
A
#
# COMPACT_ATOMS: atom_id res chain seq x y z
N ALA A 1 -8.59 -6.19 -1.26
CA ALA A 1 -8.00 -5.35 -2.33
C ALA A 1 -7.99 -3.90 -1.87
N ALA A 2 -7.15 -3.04 -2.45
CA ALA A 2 -7.17 -1.59 -2.23
C ALA A 2 -7.55 -0.89 -3.55
N LEU A 3 -8.31 0.19 -3.45
CA LEU A 3 -8.70 1.04 -4.57
C LEU A 3 -8.12 2.43 -4.31
N ASP A 4 -7.22 2.83 -5.19
CA ASP A 4 -6.41 4.02 -5.02
C ASP A 4 -7.00 5.20 -5.77
N LEU A 5 -7.38 6.23 -5.02
CA LEU A 5 -8.02 7.44 -5.53
C LEU A 5 -6.99 8.52 -5.91
N LYS A 6 -5.71 8.35 -5.55
CA LYS A 6 -4.61 9.29 -5.78
C LYS A 6 -4.87 10.72 -5.29
N GLY A 7 -5.86 10.92 -4.42
CA GLY A 7 -6.27 12.21 -3.88
C GLY A 7 -5.28 12.83 -2.90
N ALA A 8 -4.27 12.08 -2.43
CA ALA A 8 -3.19 12.64 -1.61
C ALA A 8 -1.99 13.19 -2.43
N TYR A 9 -1.97 13.02 -3.75
CA TYR A 9 -0.88 13.48 -4.62
C TYR A 9 -1.12 14.91 -5.12
N ARG A 10 -0.10 15.78 -5.05
CA ARG A 10 -0.18 17.17 -5.53
C ARG A 10 1.00 17.52 -6.45
N GLY A 11 0.72 18.12 -7.60
CA GLY A 11 1.75 18.53 -8.57
C GLY A 11 2.48 17.38 -9.25
N THR A 12 1.87 16.19 -9.29
CA THR A 12 2.46 14.98 -9.90
C THR A 12 1.70 14.61 -11.17
N ILE A 13 2.25 13.70 -11.98
CA ILE A 13 1.58 13.20 -13.19
C ILE A 13 0.30 12.38 -12.91
N VAL A 14 0.10 11.97 -11.66
CA VAL A 14 -1.08 11.22 -11.19
C VAL A 14 -1.98 12.07 -10.29
N ASP A 15 -1.73 13.38 -10.19
CA ASP A 15 -2.57 14.32 -9.44
C ASP A 15 -3.95 14.41 -10.11
N GLN A 16 -5.01 14.27 -9.30
CA GLN A 16 -6.39 14.31 -9.73
C GLN A 16 -7.21 15.12 -8.72
N PRO A 17 -8.14 15.98 -9.18
CA PRO A 17 -9.03 16.67 -8.27
C PRO A 17 -9.99 15.68 -7.56
N PRO A 18 -10.41 15.96 -6.32
CA PRO A 18 -11.44 15.17 -5.65
C PRO A 18 -12.75 15.15 -6.44
N ASP A 19 -13.37 13.98 -6.53
CA ASP A 19 -14.71 13.80 -7.09
C ASP A 19 -15.60 13.06 -6.08
N PRO A 20 -16.49 13.78 -5.36
CA PRO A 20 -17.40 13.18 -4.38
C PRO A 20 -18.32 12.10 -4.97
N GLY A 21 -18.71 12.25 -6.25
CA GLY A 21 -19.55 11.30 -6.95
C GLY A 21 -18.80 10.00 -7.23
N LEU A 22 -17.57 10.08 -7.71
CA LEU A 22 -16.67 8.94 -7.90
C LEU A 22 -16.38 8.23 -6.57
N TYR A 23 -16.07 8.99 -5.52
CA TYR A 23 -15.74 8.43 -4.20
C TYR A 23 -16.94 7.64 -3.65
N SER A 24 -18.14 8.22 -3.74
CA SER A 24 -19.38 7.54 -3.36
C SER A 24 -19.64 6.28 -4.20
N LEU A 25 -19.34 6.33 -5.50
CA LEU A 25 -19.50 5.19 -6.40
C LEU A 25 -18.56 4.05 -6.02
N VAL A 26 -17.27 4.34 -5.83
CA VAL A 26 -16.24 3.38 -5.43
C VAL A 26 -16.59 2.73 -4.09
N ALA A 27 -16.92 3.52 -3.09
CA ALA A 27 -17.24 3.02 -1.75
C ALA A 27 -18.43 2.04 -1.76
N ARG A 28 -19.46 2.32 -2.57
CA ARG A 28 -20.64 1.45 -2.72
C ARG A 28 -20.39 0.22 -3.59
N ALA A 29 -19.67 0.38 -4.70
CA ALA A 29 -19.47 -0.71 -5.66
C ALA A 29 -18.54 -1.80 -5.12
N PHE A 30 -17.61 -1.43 -4.23
CA PHE A 30 -16.61 -2.34 -3.69
C PHE A 30 -16.66 -2.33 -2.16
N PRO A 31 -17.66 -2.95 -1.52
CA PRO A 31 -17.90 -2.84 -0.08
C PRO A 31 -16.75 -3.36 0.80
N ASP A 32 -15.92 -4.27 0.26
CA ASP A 32 -14.86 -4.97 1.00
C ASP A 32 -13.44 -4.43 0.67
N ALA A 33 -13.32 -3.41 -0.18
CA ALA A 33 -12.03 -2.85 -0.57
C ALA A 33 -11.60 -1.71 0.35
N TRP A 34 -10.29 -1.60 0.60
CA TRP A 34 -9.71 -0.38 1.15
C TRP A 34 -9.84 0.78 0.16
N ILE A 35 -10.06 1.98 0.66
CA ILE A 35 -10.14 3.23 -0.10
C ILE A 35 -8.86 4.00 0.19
N GLU A 36 -7.90 3.93 -0.72
CA GLU A 36 -6.55 4.46 -0.54
C GLU A 36 -6.44 5.90 -1.04
N ASP A 37 -5.79 6.73 -0.23
CA ASP A 37 -5.43 8.13 -0.53
C ASP A 37 -6.59 9.01 -1.03
N PRO A 38 -7.79 9.03 -0.40
CA PRO A 38 -8.79 10.05 -0.72
C PRO A 38 -8.30 11.46 -0.34
N ASP A 39 -8.72 12.47 -1.09
CA ASP A 39 -8.57 13.87 -0.64
C ASP A 39 -9.70 14.22 0.33
N LEU A 40 -9.41 14.17 1.63
CA LEU A 40 -10.37 14.53 2.68
C LEU A 40 -10.35 16.03 3.03
N THR A 41 -9.50 16.83 2.37
CA THR A 41 -9.50 18.29 2.57
C THR A 41 -10.64 18.96 1.82
N ASP A 42 -11.15 18.32 0.76
CA ASP A 42 -12.39 18.71 0.10
C ASP A 42 -13.61 18.27 0.91
N ALA A 43 -14.49 19.23 1.23
CA ALA A 43 -15.66 18.99 2.07
C ALA A 43 -16.66 18.03 1.42
N GLY A 44 -16.78 18.03 0.09
CA GLY A 44 -17.67 17.12 -0.63
C GLY A 44 -17.16 15.69 -0.59
N ALA A 45 -15.86 15.49 -0.82
CA ALA A 45 -15.20 14.19 -0.76
C ALA A 45 -15.21 13.60 0.65
N ALA A 46 -14.94 14.43 1.66
CA ALA A 46 -15.06 14.03 3.07
C ALA A 46 -16.49 13.59 3.41
N ALA A 47 -17.50 14.36 2.98
CA ALA A 47 -18.90 14.00 3.20
C ALA A 47 -19.30 12.70 2.47
N ALA A 48 -18.80 12.47 1.26
CA ALA A 48 -19.05 11.26 0.48
C ALA A 48 -18.50 9.98 1.15
N LEU A 49 -17.42 10.10 1.93
CA LEU A 49 -16.77 8.97 2.59
C LEU A 49 -17.00 8.89 4.10
N ALA A 50 -17.81 9.79 4.69
CA ALA A 50 -18.01 9.88 6.14
C ALA A 50 -18.47 8.56 6.78
N SER A 51 -19.31 7.77 6.10
CA SER A 51 -19.77 6.45 6.57
C SER A 51 -18.80 5.29 6.27
N HIS A 52 -17.63 5.59 5.70
CA HIS A 52 -16.66 4.62 5.21
C HIS A 52 -15.26 4.83 5.80
N HIS A 53 -15.12 5.62 6.88
CA HIS A 53 -13.83 5.92 7.53
C HIS A 53 -13.06 4.66 7.93
N ASP A 54 -13.78 3.61 8.35
CA ASP A 54 -13.18 2.34 8.74
C ASP A 54 -12.50 1.60 7.58
N ARG A 55 -12.71 2.05 6.34
CA ARG A 55 -12.11 1.52 5.12
C ARG A 55 -11.10 2.46 4.47
N ILE A 56 -10.89 3.65 5.01
CA ILE A 56 -9.90 4.59 4.48
C ILE A 56 -8.49 4.17 4.93
N THR A 57 -7.56 4.21 3.98
CA THR A 57 -6.13 3.92 4.17
C THR A 57 -5.30 4.96 3.41
N TRP A 58 -4.01 5.02 3.71
CA TRP A 58 -3.08 5.98 3.13
C TRP A 58 -1.80 5.32 2.64
N ASP A 59 -1.19 5.93 1.61
CA ASP A 59 0.15 5.65 1.09
C ASP A 59 0.96 6.95 1.01
N ALA A 60 0.55 7.89 0.16
CA ALA A 60 1.36 9.03 -0.21
C ALA A 60 1.95 9.86 0.95
N PRO A 61 1.19 10.16 2.03
CA PRO A 61 1.70 10.97 3.13
C PRO A 61 2.57 10.21 4.14
N ILE A 62 2.71 8.88 4.02
CA ILE A 62 3.36 8.06 5.06
C ILE A 62 4.86 7.89 4.80
N HIS A 63 5.69 8.57 5.59
CA HIS A 63 7.17 8.48 5.54
C HIS A 63 7.78 8.15 6.93
N SER A 64 6.97 8.23 7.99
CA SER A 64 7.38 8.06 9.38
C SER A 64 6.20 7.71 10.29
N VAL A 65 6.47 7.34 11.55
CA VAL A 65 5.43 7.20 12.58
C VAL A 65 4.71 8.52 12.85
N ALA A 66 5.42 9.65 12.78
CA ALA A 66 4.82 10.97 12.99
C ALA A 66 3.74 11.28 11.95
N ASP A 67 3.93 10.83 10.70
CA ASP A 67 2.92 10.99 9.65
C ASP A 67 1.66 10.17 9.94
N ILE A 68 1.81 8.97 10.50
CA ILE A 68 0.69 8.10 10.91
C ILE A 68 -0.09 8.77 12.05
N GLU A 69 0.61 9.33 13.03
CA GLU A 69 0.00 10.03 14.17
C GLU A 69 -0.68 11.35 13.77
N ALA A 70 -0.25 11.96 12.65
CA ALA A 70 -0.81 13.19 12.11
C ALA A 70 -2.04 12.97 11.21
N LEU A 71 -2.43 11.73 10.92
CA LEU A 71 -3.62 11.43 10.13
C LEU A 71 -4.89 11.98 10.79
N SER A 72 -5.87 12.36 9.95
CA SER A 72 -7.13 12.94 10.43
C SER A 72 -7.93 12.01 11.36
N PHE A 73 -7.67 10.71 11.28
CA PHE A 73 -8.15 9.68 12.18
C PHE A 73 -7.26 8.44 12.06
N GLU A 74 -7.34 7.56 13.06
CA GLU A 74 -6.56 6.31 13.08
C GLU A 74 -7.07 5.34 12.00
N PRO A 75 -6.22 4.89 11.06
CA PRO A 75 -6.58 3.91 10.05
C PRO A 75 -6.78 2.52 10.64
N ARG A 76 -7.57 1.68 9.97
CA ARG A 76 -7.55 0.21 10.22
C ARG A 76 -6.49 -0.53 9.43
N ALA A 77 -6.04 0.04 8.32
CA ALA A 77 -4.98 -0.51 7.49
C ALA A 77 -4.10 0.61 6.90
N LEU A 78 -2.88 0.28 6.53
CA LEU A 78 -1.90 1.27 6.05
C LEU A 78 -1.00 0.69 4.97
N ASN A 79 -0.81 1.42 3.87
CA ASN A 79 0.18 1.08 2.86
C ASN A 79 1.57 1.46 3.36
N ILE A 80 2.47 0.48 3.44
CA ILE A 80 3.87 0.70 3.81
C ILE A 80 4.74 0.49 2.57
N LYS A 81 5.44 1.56 2.17
CA LYS A 81 6.47 1.54 1.13
C LYS A 81 7.84 1.71 1.76
N PRO A 82 8.64 0.64 1.90
CA PRO A 82 9.96 0.71 2.56
C PRO A 82 10.88 1.82 2.06
N SER A 83 10.84 2.13 0.77
CA SER A 83 11.61 3.20 0.13
C SER A 83 11.20 4.63 0.52
N ARG A 84 10.04 4.83 1.16
CA ARG A 84 9.64 6.13 1.74
C ARG A 84 10.23 6.37 3.13
N PHE A 85 10.76 5.34 3.77
CA PHE A 85 11.38 5.45 5.09
C PHE A 85 12.89 5.67 4.95
N GLY A 86 13.47 6.50 5.81
CA GLY A 86 14.89 6.82 5.75
C GLY A 86 15.78 5.62 6.08
N SER A 87 15.50 4.94 7.19
CA SER A 87 16.28 3.81 7.70
C SER A 87 15.42 2.57 7.98
N LEU A 88 16.06 1.41 8.03
CA LEU A 88 15.41 0.17 8.44
C LEU A 88 14.85 0.27 9.87
N GLN A 89 15.52 1.01 10.76
CA GLN A 89 15.05 1.23 12.12
C GLN A 89 13.73 2.02 12.13
N GLU A 90 13.61 3.07 11.31
CA GLU A 90 12.37 3.85 11.19
C GLU A 90 11.25 3.01 10.56
N LEU A 91 11.55 2.23 9.52
CA LEU A 91 10.60 1.31 8.90
C LEU A 91 10.07 0.27 9.89
N LEU A 92 10.96 -0.40 10.64
CA LEU A 92 10.55 -1.36 11.66
C LEU A 92 9.82 -0.68 12.82
N GLY A 93 10.16 0.56 13.14
CA GLY A 93 9.41 1.40 14.07
C GLY A 93 7.97 1.64 13.61
N ALA A 94 7.75 1.89 12.32
CA ALA A 94 6.41 2.04 11.75
C ALA A 94 5.60 0.74 11.80
N TYR A 95 6.21 -0.41 11.48
CA TYR A 95 5.56 -1.71 11.66
C TYR A 95 5.21 -2.01 13.13
N ALA A 96 6.13 -1.71 14.05
CA ALA A 96 5.87 -1.87 15.48
C ALA A 96 4.74 -0.96 15.98
N HIS A 97 4.68 0.28 15.48
CA HIS A 97 3.59 1.20 15.78
C HIS A 97 2.25 0.64 15.27
N CYS A 98 2.20 0.15 14.03
CA CYS A 98 1.00 -0.48 13.48
C CYS A 98 0.54 -1.67 14.33
N ALA A 99 1.47 -2.56 14.70
CA ALA A 99 1.17 -3.73 15.53
C ALA A 99 0.64 -3.34 16.92
N ALA A 100 1.22 -2.31 17.56
CA ALA A 100 0.80 -1.84 18.87
C ALA A 100 -0.61 -1.22 18.88
N ARG A 101 -1.06 -0.68 17.73
CA ARG A 101 -2.37 -0.04 17.58
C ARG A 101 -3.42 -0.89 16.86
N GLY A 102 -3.04 -2.08 16.40
CA GLY A 102 -3.95 -2.95 15.63
C GLY A 102 -4.23 -2.44 14.22
N ILE A 103 -3.31 -1.66 13.64
CA ILE A 103 -3.37 -1.20 12.24
C ILE A 103 -2.78 -2.30 11.37
N ALA A 104 -3.51 -2.76 10.36
CA ALA A 104 -3.08 -3.83 9.45
C ALA A 104 -2.21 -3.26 8.31
N PRO A 105 -0.90 -3.50 8.26
CA PRO A 105 -0.08 -3.04 7.15
C PRO A 105 -0.34 -3.90 5.89
N TYR A 106 -0.09 -3.30 4.73
CA TYR A 106 0.13 -4.01 3.46
C TYR A 106 1.26 -3.32 2.69
N GLY A 107 1.96 -4.06 1.83
CA GLY A 107 3.13 -3.59 1.12
C GLY A 107 2.79 -2.88 -0.18
N GLY A 108 3.26 -1.65 -0.34
CA GLY A 108 3.25 -0.95 -1.62
C GLY A 108 4.59 -1.05 -2.35
N GLY A 109 4.54 -1.09 -3.69
CA GLY A 109 5.73 -1.06 -4.54
C GLY A 109 6.06 0.34 -5.05
N GLN A 110 7.34 0.57 -5.36
CA GLN A 110 7.85 1.75 -6.10
C GLN A 110 8.78 1.34 -7.24
N PHE A 111 8.37 0.33 -8.02
CA PHE A 111 9.15 -0.21 -9.16
C PHE A 111 10.55 -0.72 -8.78
N GLU A 112 10.69 -1.33 -7.60
CA GLU A 112 11.92 -2.03 -7.25
C GLU A 112 12.09 -3.23 -8.19
N LEU A 113 13.15 -3.23 -9.01
CA LEU A 113 13.44 -4.30 -10.00
C LEU A 113 14.63 -5.20 -9.61
N GLY A 114 15.30 -4.90 -8.49
CA GLY A 114 16.47 -5.63 -8.00
C GLY A 114 16.30 -6.05 -6.54
N VAL A 115 17.32 -5.82 -5.71
CA VAL A 115 17.33 -6.23 -4.29
C VAL A 115 16.15 -5.69 -3.49
N GLY A 116 15.65 -4.49 -3.83
CA GLY A 116 14.46 -3.91 -3.20
C GLY A 116 13.21 -4.78 -3.40
N ARG A 117 13.05 -5.45 -4.55
CA ARG A 117 11.92 -6.36 -4.81
C ARG A 117 11.92 -7.53 -3.83
N GLY A 118 13.08 -8.16 -3.66
CA GLY A 118 13.21 -9.25 -2.70
C GLY A 118 12.98 -8.77 -1.27
N GLN A 119 13.52 -7.60 -0.90
CA GLN A 119 13.30 -7.02 0.43
C GLN A 119 11.82 -6.81 0.74
N ILE A 120 11.05 -6.17 -0.15
CA ILE A 120 9.62 -5.93 0.09
C ILE A 120 8.81 -7.23 0.10
N GLN A 121 9.19 -8.23 -0.70
CA GLN A 121 8.54 -9.56 -0.67
C GLN A 121 8.81 -10.31 0.64
N TYR A 122 10.03 -10.22 1.18
CA TYR A 122 10.33 -10.79 2.50
C TYR A 122 9.55 -10.08 3.60
N LEU A 123 9.51 -8.75 3.60
CA LEU A 123 8.71 -7.99 4.57
C LEU A 123 7.23 -8.38 4.50
N ALA A 124 6.67 -8.50 3.28
CA ALA A 124 5.31 -8.97 3.10
C ALA A 124 5.08 -10.38 3.64
N SER A 125 5.98 -11.32 3.31
CA SER A 125 5.88 -12.70 3.80
C SER A 125 5.93 -12.82 5.33
N LEU A 126 6.59 -11.90 6.02
CA LEU A 126 6.79 -11.92 7.47
C LEU A 126 5.70 -11.15 8.23
N LEU A 127 5.19 -10.05 7.66
CA LEU A 127 4.41 -9.06 8.41
C LEU A 127 2.98 -8.89 7.90
N HIS A 128 2.70 -9.23 6.63
CA HIS A 128 1.41 -8.97 5.99
C HIS A 128 1.13 -9.92 4.81
N ALA A 129 1.37 -11.21 5.00
CA ALA A 129 1.36 -12.21 3.91
C ALA A 129 0.01 -12.32 3.17
N ASP A 130 -1.11 -12.13 3.88
CA ASP A 130 -2.47 -12.24 3.34
C ASP A 130 -3.06 -10.89 2.87
N ALA A 131 -2.28 -9.82 2.95
CA ALA A 131 -2.73 -8.47 2.63
C ALA A 131 -2.64 -8.17 1.11
N PRO A 132 -3.32 -7.11 0.61
CA PRO A 132 -3.29 -6.76 -0.81
C PRO A 132 -1.96 -6.08 -1.20
N ASN A 133 -0.89 -6.86 -1.25
CA ASN A 133 0.47 -6.38 -1.45
C ASN A 133 0.83 -6.15 -2.93
N ASP A 134 1.36 -4.97 -3.25
CA ASP A 134 1.91 -4.61 -4.57
C ASP A 134 3.36 -5.09 -4.76
N VAL A 135 3.59 -6.37 -4.45
CA VAL A 135 4.93 -6.99 -4.40
C VAL A 135 5.12 -8.06 -5.48
N ALA A 136 4.38 -7.95 -6.59
CA ALA A 136 4.43 -8.89 -7.70
C ALA A 136 5.88 -9.13 -8.21
N PRO A 137 6.20 -10.33 -8.72
CA PRO A 137 7.50 -10.62 -9.31
C PRO A 137 7.91 -9.63 -10.40
N GLY A 138 9.22 -9.42 -10.55
CA GLY A 138 9.79 -8.45 -11.51
C GLY A 138 9.30 -8.66 -12.95
N GLY A 139 9.00 -9.89 -13.36
CA GLY A 139 8.49 -10.21 -14.69
C GLY A 139 7.18 -9.50 -15.07
N TYR A 140 6.35 -9.08 -14.10
CA TYR A 140 5.15 -8.28 -14.35
C TYR A 140 5.45 -6.81 -14.75
N ASN A 141 6.71 -6.37 -14.64
CA ASN A 141 7.16 -5.03 -15.03
C ASN A 141 7.80 -5.01 -16.43
N LEU A 142 7.84 -6.14 -17.15
CA LEU A 142 8.37 -6.20 -18.50
C LEU A 142 7.34 -5.71 -19.52
N SER A 143 7.80 -5.04 -20.57
CA SER A 143 6.93 -4.52 -21.64
C SER A 143 6.14 -5.63 -22.36
N GLU A 144 6.76 -6.80 -22.50
CA GLU A 144 6.11 -8.02 -22.98
C GLU A 144 5.92 -8.96 -21.78
N LEU A 145 4.67 -9.35 -21.52
CA LEU A 145 4.33 -10.20 -20.38
C LEU A 145 4.73 -11.65 -20.68
N PRO A 146 5.73 -12.23 -19.98
CA PRO A 146 6.13 -13.61 -20.21
C PRO A 146 5.01 -14.59 -19.84
N SER A 147 4.92 -15.70 -20.56
CA SER A 147 4.07 -16.82 -20.16
C SER A 147 4.64 -17.49 -18.91
N GLY A 148 3.76 -17.94 -18.00
CA GLY A 148 4.16 -18.76 -16.85
C GLY A 148 4.58 -17.98 -15.60
N LEU A 149 4.36 -16.66 -15.55
CA LEU A 149 4.56 -15.90 -14.33
C LEU A 149 3.72 -16.46 -13.18
N PRO A 150 4.27 -16.53 -11.95
CA PRO A 150 3.54 -17.09 -10.81
C PRO A 150 2.44 -16.14 -10.35
N GLY A 151 1.26 -16.70 -10.08
CA GLY A 151 0.13 -15.97 -9.49
C GLY A 151 0.17 -15.97 -7.96
N SER A 152 -0.74 -15.21 -7.35
CA SER A 152 -0.94 -15.19 -5.90
C SER A 152 -1.64 -16.48 -5.41
N PRO A 153 -1.31 -16.98 -4.20
CA PRO A 153 -0.26 -16.49 -3.31
C PRO A 153 1.14 -16.89 -3.79
N LEU A 154 2.11 -16.00 -3.60
CA LEU A 154 3.52 -16.29 -3.89
C LEU A 154 4.10 -17.13 -2.74
N LEU A 155 4.74 -18.26 -3.08
CA LEU A 155 5.42 -19.10 -2.10
C LEU A 155 6.83 -18.58 -1.82
N PRO A 156 7.26 -18.48 -0.55
CA PRO A 156 8.62 -18.12 -0.22
C PRO A 156 9.64 -19.11 -0.78
N PRO A 157 10.80 -18.63 -1.27
CA PRO A 157 11.80 -19.47 -1.89
C PRO A 157 12.37 -20.46 -0.87
N ALA A 158 12.61 -21.68 -1.33
CA ALA A 158 13.31 -22.68 -0.53
C ALA A 158 14.79 -22.30 -0.40
N GLY A 159 15.18 -21.73 0.73
CA GLY A 159 16.57 -21.40 1.07
C GLY A 159 16.88 -19.90 1.10
N ARG A 160 18.07 -19.55 1.62
CA ARG A 160 18.53 -18.16 1.75
C ARG A 160 19.59 -17.85 0.69
N LEU A 161 19.18 -17.29 -0.44
CA LEU A 161 20.11 -16.58 -1.34
C LEU A 161 19.86 -15.07 -1.20
N ALA A 162 20.35 -14.49 -0.10
CA ALA A 162 20.23 -13.06 0.18
C ALA A 162 18.79 -12.52 0.02
N PHE A 163 18.62 -11.34 -0.57
CA PHE A 163 17.32 -10.77 -0.94
C PHE A 163 16.92 -11.12 -2.38
N PHE A 164 17.12 -12.38 -2.77
CA PHE A 164 16.68 -12.87 -4.07
C PHE A 164 15.45 -13.76 -3.93
N TRP A 165 14.40 -13.39 -4.66
CA TRP A 165 13.23 -14.23 -4.88
C TRP A 165 13.24 -14.62 -6.35
N PRO A 166 13.55 -15.89 -6.70
CA PRO A 166 13.57 -16.32 -8.08
C PRO A 166 12.20 -16.06 -8.70
N ALA A 167 12.17 -15.48 -9.89
CA ALA A 167 11.01 -15.67 -10.76
C ALA A 167 10.95 -17.17 -11.06
N ALA A 168 9.86 -17.82 -10.65
CA ALA A 168 9.60 -19.22 -10.97
C ALA A 168 9.57 -19.42 -12.50
#